data_AF-A0A2A1ZNM9-F1
#
_entry.id   AF-A0A2A1ZNM9-F1
#
_cell.length_a   1.000
_cell.length_b   1.000
_cell.length_c   1.000
_cell.angle_alpha   90.00
_cell.angle_beta   90.00
_cell.angle_gamma   90.00
#
_symmetry.space_group_name_H-M   'P 1'
#
loop_
_entity.id
_entity.type
_entity.pdbx_description
1 polymer ?
#
loop_
_entity_poly.entity_id
_entity_poly.type
_entity_poly.pdbx_seq_one_letter_code
_entity_poly.pdbx_strand_id
1 'polypeptide(L)'
;MELIKKYCTKCFIVALEKAKNTHKETNGEHFQCIFDMEETTYGNMNKALIKEFNLRGQARNGLGRQYGKITKDKINDIELACIYTTKEGNVISNIEQEQIKEWYEKSYIKKTVFNIRLLVEYLDSFHYYQDEREFYFSDYLEKIKEHIIEYHLDYKIELPRRNIFYDYIRYYLSTSVKVKNKLEIIKYYYKNYT
;
A
#
# COMPACT_ATOMS: atom_id res chain seq x y z
N MET A 1 22.14 -15.28 12.13
CA MET A 1 22.56 -13.86 11.98
C MET A 1 24.06 -13.69 11.72
N GLU A 2 24.93 -14.49 12.32
CA GLU A 2 26.39 -14.38 12.11
C GLU A 2 26.81 -14.52 10.64
N LEU A 3 26.15 -15.43 9.90
CA LEU A 3 26.40 -15.60 8.47
C LEU A 3 26.10 -14.31 7.69
N ILE A 4 24.97 -13.65 7.94
CA ILE A 4 24.64 -12.37 7.29
C ILE A 4 25.68 -11.31 7.63
N LYS A 5 26.02 -11.16 8.92
CA LYS A 5 27.04 -10.19 9.38
C LYS A 5 28.43 -10.45 8.78
N LYS A 6 28.76 -11.71 8.50
CA LYS A 6 30.03 -12.10 7.86
C LYS A 6 30.13 -11.63 6.41
N TYR A 7 29.03 -11.70 5.65
CA TYR A 7 29.04 -11.41 4.21
C TYR A 7 28.56 -9.99 3.88
N CYS A 8 27.66 -9.42 4.66
CA CYS A 8 27.09 -8.10 4.43
C CYS A 8 27.63 -7.11 5.45
N THR A 9 28.70 -6.41 5.06
CA THR A 9 29.39 -5.44 5.91
C THR A 9 28.96 -4.00 5.68
N LYS A 10 28.31 -3.70 4.54
CA LYS A 10 27.80 -2.37 4.20
C LYS A 10 26.46 -2.11 4.91
N CYS A 11 25.36 -2.58 4.32
CA CYS A 11 24.01 -2.33 4.84
C CYS A 11 23.12 -3.57 4.69
N PHE A 12 22.44 -3.98 5.76
CA PHE A 12 21.40 -4.99 5.70
C PHE A 12 20.17 -4.62 6.52
N ILE A 13 19.02 -5.11 6.08
CA ILE A 13 17.76 -5.10 6.81
C ILE A 13 17.21 -6.53 6.76
N VAL A 14 16.86 -7.09 7.92
CA VAL A 14 16.15 -8.37 8.04
C VAL A 14 14.92 -8.13 8.88
N ALA A 15 13.75 -8.10 8.24
CA ALA A 15 12.47 -7.96 8.92
C ALA A 15 11.85 -9.34 9.17
N LEU A 16 11.32 -9.52 10.38
CA LEU A 16 10.63 -10.73 10.81
C LEU A 16 9.13 -10.51 10.59
N GLU A 17 8.58 -11.10 9.53
CA GLU A 17 7.20 -10.91 9.13
C GLU A 17 6.34 -12.15 9.42
N LYS A 18 5.04 -11.93 9.67
CA LYS A 18 4.05 -12.99 9.82
C LYS A 18 2.87 -12.78 8.87
N ALA A 19 2.83 -13.55 7.80
CA ALA A 19 1.73 -13.55 6.86
C ALA A 19 0.48 -14.22 7.47
N LYS A 20 -0.71 -13.67 7.16
CA LYS A 20 -1.97 -14.23 7.66
C LYS A 20 -2.47 -15.44 6.86
N ASN A 21 -2.27 -15.42 5.54
CA ASN A 21 -2.92 -16.35 4.61
C ASN A 21 -1.94 -17.16 3.73
N THR A 22 -0.64 -16.88 3.82
CA THR A 22 0.43 -17.55 3.04
C THR A 22 1.44 -18.20 3.99
N HIS A 23 2.32 -19.05 3.46
CA HIS A 23 3.34 -19.77 4.24
C HIS A 23 2.76 -20.60 5.40
N LYS A 24 1.73 -21.41 5.11
CA LYS A 24 1.05 -22.24 6.13
C LYS A 24 2.04 -23.12 6.90
N GLU A 25 3.08 -23.59 6.21
CA GLU A 25 4.15 -24.42 6.72
C GLU A 25 4.99 -23.77 7.83
N THR A 26 5.12 -22.44 7.84
CA THR A 26 5.84 -21.69 8.88
C THR A 26 4.89 -20.87 9.75
N ASN A 27 3.59 -21.21 9.77
CA ASN A 27 2.56 -20.38 10.41
C ASN A 27 2.61 -18.90 9.97
N GLY A 28 2.96 -18.66 8.71
CA GLY A 28 3.10 -17.33 8.14
C GLY A 28 4.46 -16.68 8.36
N GLU A 29 5.34 -17.26 9.17
CA GLU A 29 6.61 -16.64 9.54
C GLU A 29 7.60 -16.68 8.38
N HIS A 30 8.14 -15.53 8.01
CA HIS A 30 9.13 -15.41 6.95
C HIS A 30 10.02 -14.19 7.18
N PHE A 31 11.20 -14.21 6.56
CA PHE A 31 12.12 -13.09 6.58
C PHE A 31 12.00 -12.29 5.29
N GLN A 32 11.78 -10.97 5.43
CA GLN A 32 11.93 -10.03 4.33
C GLN A 32 13.29 -9.34 4.48
N CYS A 33 14.17 -9.50 3.50
CA CYS A 33 15.55 -9.07 3.61
C CYS A 33 15.95 -8.09 2.51
N ILE A 34 16.71 -7.06 2.86
CA ILE A 34 17.42 -6.18 1.94
C ILE A 34 18.90 -6.25 2.28
N PHE A 35 19.74 -6.45 1.26
CA PHE A 35 21.18 -6.51 1.41
C PHE A 35 21.84 -5.64 0.34
N ASP A 36 22.76 -4.78 0.75
CA ASP A 36 23.69 -4.11 -0.16
C ASP A 36 24.99 -4.91 -0.24
N MET A 37 25.21 -5.56 -1.38
CA MET A 37 26.39 -6.40 -1.63
C MET A 37 26.67 -6.58 -3.12
N GLU A 38 27.95 -6.79 -3.43
CA GLU A 38 28.41 -7.21 -4.75
C GLU A 38 27.84 -8.58 -5.13
N GLU A 39 27.63 -8.81 -6.43
CA GLU A 39 27.04 -10.06 -6.93
C GLU A 39 27.84 -11.31 -6.57
N THR A 40 29.18 -11.21 -6.56
CA THR A 40 30.08 -12.30 -6.16
C THR A 40 29.92 -12.64 -4.67
N THR A 41 29.84 -11.63 -3.82
CA THR A 41 29.62 -11.76 -2.37
C THR A 41 28.24 -12.35 -2.10
N TYR A 42 27.21 -11.88 -2.79
CA TYR A 42 25.87 -12.46 -2.77
C TYR A 42 25.90 -13.93 -3.15
N GLY A 43 26.57 -14.29 -4.23
CA GLY A 43 26.68 -15.68 -4.69
C GLY A 43 27.30 -16.59 -3.63
N ASN A 44 28.35 -16.12 -2.94
CA ASN A 44 28.99 -16.85 -1.87
C ASN A 44 28.12 -16.97 -0.61
N MET A 45 27.50 -15.86 -0.17
CA MET A 45 26.56 -15.85 0.94
C MET A 45 25.40 -16.80 0.70
N ASN A 46 24.81 -16.74 -0.51
CA ASN A 46 23.72 -17.59 -0.93
C ASN A 46 24.09 -19.08 -0.87
N LYS A 47 25.24 -19.47 -1.41
CA LYS A 47 25.72 -20.87 -1.31
C LYS A 47 25.85 -21.31 0.15
N ALA A 48 26.31 -20.42 1.03
CA ALA A 48 26.42 -20.70 2.46
C ALA A 48 25.03 -20.84 3.11
N LEU A 49 24.08 -19.94 2.83
CA LEU A 49 22.69 -20.03 3.32
C LEU A 49 21.99 -21.31 2.86
N ILE A 50 22.13 -21.67 1.59
CA ILE A 50 21.55 -22.91 1.04
C ILE A 50 22.11 -24.13 1.76
N LYS A 51 23.41 -24.13 2.07
CA LYS A 51 24.08 -25.23 2.78
C LYS A 51 23.61 -25.30 4.24
N GLU A 52 23.60 -24.16 4.92
CA GLU A 52 23.24 -24.04 6.34
C GLU A 52 21.79 -24.46 6.60
N PHE A 53 20.86 -23.93 5.81
CA PHE A 53 19.42 -24.14 5.99
C PHE A 53 18.84 -25.24 5.08
N ASN A 54 19.70 -25.98 4.37
CA ASN A 54 19.31 -27.04 3.44
C ASN A 54 18.22 -26.62 2.43
N LEU A 55 18.36 -25.41 1.87
CA LEU A 55 17.37 -24.78 0.95
C LEU A 55 17.46 -25.32 -0.48
N ARG A 56 17.53 -26.66 -0.63
CA ARG A 56 17.60 -27.34 -1.93
C ARG A 56 16.27 -28.04 -2.23
N GLY A 57 15.80 -27.88 -3.46
CA GLY A 57 14.63 -28.59 -4.01
C GLY A 57 13.40 -27.69 -4.16
N GLN A 58 12.22 -28.30 -4.24
CA GLN A 58 10.93 -27.61 -4.25
C GLN A 58 10.36 -27.57 -2.83
N ALA A 59 9.66 -26.49 -2.48
CA ALA A 59 8.90 -26.42 -1.24
C ALA A 59 7.75 -27.46 -1.29
N ARG A 60 7.94 -28.60 -0.62
CA ARG A 60 6.96 -29.70 -0.51
C ARG A 60 6.96 -30.20 0.94
N ASN A 61 5.82 -30.71 1.39
CA ASN A 61 5.65 -31.35 2.71
C ASN A 61 6.06 -30.48 3.90
N GLY A 62 5.75 -29.18 3.87
CA GLY A 62 5.96 -28.30 5.01
C GLY A 62 7.41 -27.83 5.25
N LEU A 63 8.33 -28.10 4.31
CA LEU A 63 9.72 -27.66 4.40
C LEU A 63 9.97 -26.51 3.41
N GLY A 64 10.32 -25.33 3.93
CA GLY A 64 10.78 -24.20 3.13
C GLY A 64 12.12 -24.54 2.46
N ARG A 65 12.09 -24.85 1.17
CA ARG A 65 13.26 -25.30 0.39
C ARG A 65 13.70 -24.34 -0.70
N GLN A 66 13.08 -23.16 -0.78
CA GLN A 66 13.39 -22.10 -1.75
C GLN A 66 13.24 -20.74 -1.09
N TYR A 67 14.04 -19.77 -1.55
CA TYR A 67 13.88 -18.36 -1.19
C TYR A 67 13.65 -17.56 -2.49
N GLY A 68 12.85 -16.49 -2.39
CA GLY A 68 12.60 -15.58 -3.51
C GLY A 68 13.72 -14.55 -3.63
N LYS A 69 14.21 -14.31 -4.85
CA LYS A 69 15.08 -13.16 -5.16
C LYS A 69 14.30 -12.13 -5.96
N ILE A 70 14.19 -10.92 -5.44
CA ILE A 70 13.79 -9.76 -6.22
C ILE A 70 15.06 -9.19 -6.85
N THR A 71 15.06 -9.03 -8.15
CA THR A 71 16.19 -8.49 -8.91
C THR A 71 16.15 -6.95 -8.89
N LYS A 72 17.31 -6.31 -9.02
CA LYS A 72 17.44 -4.85 -8.88
C LYS A 72 16.56 -4.07 -9.87
N ASP A 73 16.37 -4.60 -11.07
CA ASP A 73 15.46 -4.09 -12.11
C ASP A 73 13.98 -4.05 -11.68
N LYS A 74 13.60 -4.81 -10.66
CA LYS A 74 12.24 -4.78 -10.08
C LYS A 74 12.11 -3.81 -8.91
N ILE A 75 13.21 -3.25 -8.43
CA ILE A 75 13.25 -2.26 -7.35
C ILE A 75 13.44 -0.89 -8.00
N ASN A 76 12.33 -0.22 -8.27
CA ASN A 76 12.34 1.13 -8.86
C ASN A 76 12.79 2.20 -7.87
N ASP A 77 12.66 1.93 -6.57
CA ASP A 77 12.96 2.87 -5.50
C ASP A 77 13.40 2.08 -4.25
N ILE A 78 14.63 2.36 -3.80
CA ILE A 78 15.24 1.69 -2.65
C ILE A 78 14.57 2.11 -1.35
N GLU A 79 14.20 3.39 -1.22
CA GLU A 79 13.55 3.90 -0.01
C GLU A 79 12.19 3.23 0.19
N LEU A 80 11.42 3.09 -0.90
CA LEU A 80 10.15 2.36 -0.87
C LEU A 80 10.32 0.89 -0.48
N ALA A 81 11.39 0.23 -0.95
CA ALA A 81 11.69 -1.13 -0.55
C ALA A 81 12.03 -1.23 0.95
N CYS A 82 12.80 -0.28 1.48
CA CYS A 82 13.10 -0.18 2.91
C CYS A 82 11.82 0.02 3.74
N ILE A 83 10.99 1.01 3.39
CA ILE A 83 9.71 1.29 4.05
C ILE A 83 8.81 0.05 4.05
N TYR A 84 8.71 -0.65 2.92
CA TYR A 84 7.91 -1.86 2.81
C TYR A 84 8.42 -2.98 3.71
N THR A 85 9.74 -3.15 3.79
CA THR A 85 10.39 -4.19 4.59
C THR A 85 10.29 -3.89 6.09
N THR A 86 10.37 -2.62 6.50
CA THR A 86 10.33 -2.26 7.93
C THR A 86 8.92 -2.22 8.53
N LYS A 87 7.86 -2.46 7.75
CA LYS A 87 6.45 -2.21 8.12
C LYS A 87 5.95 -2.87 9.42
N GLU A 88 6.50 -4.03 9.79
CA GLU A 88 6.10 -4.76 11.01
C GLU A 88 6.89 -4.29 12.26
N GLY A 89 7.95 -3.51 12.09
CA GLY A 89 8.76 -2.95 13.18
C GLY A 89 9.73 -3.94 13.85
N ASN A 90 9.58 -5.24 13.63
CA ASN A 90 10.51 -6.26 14.11
C ASN A 90 11.67 -6.47 13.12
N VAL A 91 12.71 -5.65 13.26
CA VAL A 91 13.82 -5.55 12.29
C VAL A 91 15.17 -5.76 12.96
N ILE A 92 16.02 -6.55 12.31
CA ILE A 92 17.44 -6.70 12.63
C ILE A 92 18.25 -6.04 11.52
N SER A 93 19.08 -5.05 11.85
CA SER A 93 19.83 -4.26 10.89
C SER A 93 21.15 -3.74 11.47
N ASN A 94 22.09 -3.35 10.62
CA ASN A 94 23.25 -2.53 10.99
C ASN A 94 23.09 -1.04 10.60
N ILE A 95 21.89 -0.64 10.17
CA ILE A 95 21.51 0.76 9.91
C ILE A 95 21.17 1.44 11.25
N GLU A 96 21.37 2.76 11.31
CA GLU A 96 20.99 3.60 12.45
C GLU A 96 19.51 3.43 12.79
N GLN A 97 19.19 3.38 14.09
CA GLN A 97 17.84 3.10 14.56
C GLN A 97 16.87 4.22 14.20
N GLU A 98 17.35 5.46 14.18
CA GLU A 98 16.62 6.65 13.76
C GLU A 98 16.09 6.49 12.33
N GLN A 99 16.92 6.00 11.40
CA GLN A 99 16.51 5.78 10.01
C GLN A 99 15.48 4.65 9.88
N ILE A 100 15.66 3.55 10.64
CA ILE A 100 14.68 2.45 10.69
C ILE A 100 13.33 2.95 11.21
N LYS A 101 13.34 3.80 12.24
CA LYS A 101 12.15 4.41 12.82
C LYS A 101 11.45 5.31 11.81
N GLU A 102 12.19 6.14 11.08
CA GLU A 102 11.63 6.99 10.02
C GLU A 102 10.92 6.16 8.94
N TRP A 103 11.55 5.07 8.46
CA TRP A 103 10.91 4.20 7.48
C TRP A 103 9.69 3.46 8.03
N TYR A 104 9.73 3.04 9.30
CA TYR A 104 8.58 2.47 9.98
C TYR A 104 7.42 3.47 10.03
N GLU A 105 7.65 4.70 10.48
CA GLU A 105 6.62 5.75 10.55
C GLU A 105 6.02 6.06 9.17
N LYS A 106 6.86 6.17 8.13
CA LYS A 106 6.42 6.33 6.73
C LYS A 106 5.53 5.18 6.25
N SER A 107 5.73 3.96 6.76
CA SER A 107 4.87 2.81 6.41
C SER A 107 3.43 2.96 6.97
N TYR A 108 3.24 3.69 8.08
CA TYR A 108 1.92 3.99 8.65
C TYR A 108 1.25 5.19 7.98
N ILE A 109 2.01 6.14 7.43
CA ILE A 109 1.44 7.25 6.65
C ILE A 109 0.66 6.69 5.44
N LYS A 110 1.14 5.61 4.81
CA LYS A 110 0.38 4.87 3.79
C LYS A 110 -0.86 4.15 4.31
N LYS A 111 -0.97 3.92 5.62
CA LYS A 111 -2.18 3.43 6.30
C LYS A 111 -3.11 4.57 6.75
N THR A 112 -2.95 5.80 6.26
CA THR A 112 -4.07 6.76 6.30
C THR A 112 -5.14 6.20 5.36
N VAL A 113 -5.90 5.23 5.87
CA VAL A 113 -6.88 4.46 5.10
C VAL A 113 -7.93 5.45 4.68
N PHE A 114 -7.98 5.74 3.39
CA PHE A 114 -9.10 6.45 2.80
C PHE A 114 -10.39 5.79 3.31
N ASN A 115 -11.16 6.55 4.08
CA ASN A 115 -12.43 6.10 4.61
C ASN A 115 -13.53 6.79 3.82
N ILE A 116 -14.19 6.01 2.97
CA ILE A 116 -15.25 6.53 2.11
C ILE A 116 -16.41 7.15 2.89
N ARG A 117 -16.63 6.76 4.15
CA ARG A 117 -17.65 7.39 5.01
C ARG A 117 -17.26 8.80 5.43
N LEU A 118 -15.99 9.03 5.74
CA LEU A 118 -15.47 10.36 6.05
C LEU A 118 -15.54 11.28 4.82
N LEU A 119 -15.31 10.72 3.62
CA LEU A 119 -15.54 11.47 2.38
C LEU A 119 -17.02 11.85 2.23
N VAL A 120 -17.96 10.93 2.51
CA VAL A 120 -19.41 11.26 2.44
C VAL A 120 -19.78 12.34 3.45
N GLU A 121 -19.30 12.25 4.69
CA GLU A 121 -19.52 13.27 5.73
C GLU A 121 -18.94 14.63 5.32
N TYR A 122 -17.74 14.63 4.74
CA TYR A 122 -17.11 15.83 4.17
C TYR A 122 -17.96 16.43 3.05
N LEU A 123 -18.37 15.62 2.07
CA LEU A 123 -19.22 16.08 0.96
C LEU A 123 -20.58 16.59 1.46
N ASP A 124 -21.16 15.94 2.47
CA ASP A 124 -22.40 16.38 3.11
C ASP A 124 -22.24 17.71 3.86
N SER A 125 -21.02 18.10 4.25
CA SER A 125 -20.80 19.41 4.88
C SER A 125 -21.03 20.59 3.92
N PHE A 126 -21.00 20.34 2.61
CA PHE A 126 -21.25 21.35 1.60
C PHE A 126 -22.74 21.52 1.29
N HIS A 127 -23.18 22.76 1.20
CA HIS A 127 -24.51 23.12 0.73
C HIS A 127 -24.51 23.25 -0.79
N TYR A 128 -24.74 22.13 -1.48
CA TYR A 128 -25.06 22.18 -2.90
C TYR A 128 -26.48 22.74 -3.06
N TYR A 129 -26.60 23.98 -3.54
CA TYR A 129 -27.90 24.59 -3.83
C TYR A 129 -28.64 23.74 -4.87
N GLN A 130 -29.74 23.12 -4.44
CA GLN A 130 -30.73 22.48 -5.29
C GLN A 130 -31.95 23.39 -5.40
N ASP A 131 -31.75 24.65 -5.80
CA ASP A 131 -32.88 25.55 -6.07
C ASP A 131 -33.56 25.07 -7.36
N GLU A 132 -34.87 24.87 -7.30
CA GLU A 132 -35.66 24.12 -8.30
C GLU A 132 -35.72 24.78 -9.67
N ARG A 133 -35.17 25.99 -9.81
CA ARG A 133 -35.33 26.82 -11.01
C ARG A 133 -34.19 26.74 -12.02
N GLU A 134 -32.98 26.33 -11.64
CA GLU A 134 -31.81 26.24 -12.56
C GLU A 134 -30.80 25.13 -12.17
N PHE A 135 -31.29 23.96 -11.75
CA PHE A 135 -30.39 22.87 -11.35
C PHE A 135 -29.89 22.05 -12.54
N TYR A 136 -28.63 22.27 -12.94
CA TYR A 136 -27.94 21.43 -13.92
C TYR A 136 -27.21 20.26 -13.24
N PHE A 137 -27.60 19.03 -13.56
CA PHE A 137 -26.96 17.83 -13.02
C PHE A 137 -25.47 17.75 -13.35
N SER A 138 -25.02 18.32 -14.47
CA SER A 138 -23.60 18.43 -14.82
C SER A 138 -22.82 19.21 -13.78
N ASP A 139 -23.31 20.40 -13.43
CA ASP A 139 -22.59 21.34 -12.56
C ASP A 139 -22.54 20.80 -11.12
N TYR A 140 -23.61 20.15 -10.69
CA TYR A 140 -23.65 19.45 -9.42
C TYR A 140 -22.60 18.33 -9.34
N LEU A 141 -22.50 17.51 -10.40
CA LEU A 141 -21.52 16.43 -10.45
C LEU A 141 -20.09 16.97 -10.49
N GLU A 142 -19.81 18.04 -11.25
CA GLU A 142 -18.48 18.66 -11.29
C GLU A 142 -18.07 19.22 -9.92
N LYS A 143 -18.98 19.89 -9.19
CA LYS A 143 -18.69 20.34 -7.81
C LYS A 143 -18.36 19.20 -6.86
N ILE A 144 -19.07 18.07 -6.97
CA ILE A 144 -18.72 16.86 -6.19
C ILE A 144 -17.29 16.41 -6.55
N LYS A 145 -16.90 16.46 -7.83
CA LYS A 145 -15.54 16.11 -8.23
C LYS A 145 -14.50 17.04 -7.60
N GLU A 146 -14.73 18.35 -7.69
CA GLU A 146 -13.84 19.35 -7.10
C GLU A 146 -13.63 19.09 -5.62
N HIS A 147 -14.71 18.90 -4.85
CA HIS A 147 -14.61 18.61 -3.42
C HIS A 147 -13.98 17.24 -3.10
N ILE A 148 -14.13 16.23 -3.96
CA ILE A 148 -13.38 14.97 -3.82
C ILE A 148 -11.88 15.23 -3.97
N ILE A 149 -11.46 16.05 -4.93
CA ILE A 149 -10.04 16.40 -5.14
C ILE A 149 -9.51 17.17 -3.93
N GLU A 150 -10.23 18.20 -3.48
CA GLU A 150 -9.88 18.98 -2.29
C GLU A 150 -9.70 18.09 -1.06
N TYR A 151 -10.63 17.18 -0.80
CA TYR A 151 -10.51 16.21 0.29
C TYR A 151 -9.22 15.38 0.21
N HIS A 152 -8.84 14.92 -0.97
CA HIS A 152 -7.59 14.16 -1.10
C HIS A 152 -6.36 15.03 -0.85
N LEU A 153 -6.37 16.28 -1.30
CA LEU A 153 -5.27 17.21 -1.08
C LEU A 153 -5.14 17.61 0.40
N ASP A 154 -6.24 18.01 1.04
CA ASP A 154 -6.27 18.48 2.42
C ASP A 154 -5.83 17.40 3.41
N TYR A 155 -6.29 16.16 3.18
CA TYR A 155 -5.98 15.02 4.03
C TYR A 155 -4.73 14.26 3.57
N LYS A 156 -3.99 14.77 2.57
CA LYS A 156 -2.75 14.18 2.03
C LYS A 156 -2.93 12.72 1.60
N ILE A 157 -4.07 12.42 1.00
CA ILE A 157 -4.41 11.11 0.42
C ILE A 157 -4.02 11.12 -1.06
N GLU A 158 -3.50 10.01 -1.57
CA GLU A 158 -3.18 9.88 -3.01
C GLU A 158 -4.43 10.12 -3.87
N LEU A 159 -4.31 10.96 -4.91
CA LEU A 159 -5.43 11.26 -5.80
C LEU A 159 -5.99 9.98 -6.43
N PRO A 160 -7.32 9.81 -6.45
CA PRO A 160 -7.93 8.59 -6.92
C PRO A 160 -7.77 8.47 -8.43
N ARG A 161 -7.47 7.26 -8.90
CA ARG A 161 -7.55 6.93 -10.33
C ARG A 161 -8.98 7.15 -10.83
N ARG A 162 -9.13 7.41 -12.13
CA ARG A 162 -10.42 7.67 -12.78
C ARG A 162 -11.56 6.74 -12.33
N ASN A 163 -11.32 5.43 -12.29
CA ASN A 163 -12.35 4.45 -11.88
C ASN A 163 -12.76 4.59 -10.41
N ILE A 164 -11.78 4.80 -9.52
CA ILE A 164 -12.01 5.00 -8.09
C ILE A 164 -12.77 6.31 -7.84
N PHE A 165 -12.46 7.35 -8.63
CA PHE A 165 -13.16 8.62 -8.60
C PHE A 165 -14.66 8.44 -8.87
N TYR A 166 -14.99 7.67 -9.91
CA TYR A 166 -16.38 7.35 -10.26
C TYR A 166 -17.07 6.45 -9.22
N ASP A 167 -16.32 5.59 -8.53
CA ASP A 167 -16.85 4.82 -7.40
C ASP A 167 -17.23 5.72 -6.23
N TYR A 168 -16.43 6.74 -5.94
CA TYR A 168 -16.73 7.71 -4.86
C TYR A 168 -18.00 8.49 -5.14
N ILE A 169 -18.16 9.00 -6.36
CA ILE A 169 -19.39 9.72 -6.76
C ILE A 169 -20.61 8.81 -6.63
N ARG A 170 -20.54 7.58 -7.18
CA ARG A 170 -21.65 6.61 -7.09
C ARG A 170 -22.01 6.26 -5.65
N TYR A 171 -20.99 6.06 -4.82
CA TYR A 171 -21.19 5.78 -3.39
C TYR A 171 -21.85 6.95 -2.68
N TYR A 172 -21.37 8.18 -2.90
CA TYR A 172 -21.97 9.37 -2.32
C TYR A 172 -23.43 9.56 -2.74
N LEU A 173 -23.72 9.50 -4.05
CA LEU A 173 -25.08 9.68 -4.58
C LEU A 173 -26.08 8.64 -4.04
N SER A 174 -25.63 7.40 -3.83
CA SER A 174 -26.48 6.34 -3.28
C SER A 174 -26.68 6.46 -1.78
N THR A 175 -25.66 6.85 -1.02
CA THR A 175 -25.66 6.75 0.45
C THR A 175 -26.01 8.05 1.18
N SER A 176 -25.61 9.23 0.69
CA SER A 176 -25.87 10.49 1.38
C SER A 176 -27.37 10.78 1.52
N VAL A 177 -27.80 11.19 2.71
CA VAL A 177 -29.20 11.60 2.94
C VAL A 177 -29.51 13.00 2.41
N LYS A 178 -28.47 13.81 2.13
CA LYS A 178 -28.63 15.19 1.66
C LYS A 178 -28.84 15.30 0.15
N VAL A 179 -28.51 14.26 -0.61
CA VAL A 179 -28.78 14.21 -2.05
C VAL A 179 -30.28 14.01 -2.26
N LYS A 180 -30.99 15.06 -2.71
CA LYS A 180 -32.36 14.93 -3.26
C LYS A 180 -32.32 14.55 -4.74
N ASN A 181 -33.43 14.05 -5.28
CA ASN A 181 -33.55 13.62 -6.68
C ASN A 181 -32.50 12.56 -7.07
N LYS A 182 -32.18 11.64 -6.14
CA LYS A 182 -31.13 10.63 -6.32
C LYS A 182 -31.30 9.84 -7.61
N LEU A 183 -32.52 9.43 -7.91
CA LEU A 183 -32.80 8.58 -9.06
C LEU A 183 -32.48 9.30 -10.37
N GLU A 184 -32.89 10.56 -10.50
CA GLU A 184 -32.66 11.39 -11.67
C GLU A 184 -31.17 11.67 -11.86
N ILE A 185 -30.47 12.04 -10.78
CA ILE A 185 -29.03 12.32 -10.82
C ILE A 185 -28.25 11.06 -11.18
N ILE A 186 -28.60 9.91 -10.59
CA ILE A 186 -27.95 8.64 -10.90
C ILE A 186 -28.20 8.25 -12.35
N LYS A 187 -29.43 8.36 -12.86
CA LYS A 187 -29.73 8.11 -14.28
C LYS A 187 -28.93 9.02 -15.21
N TYR A 188 -28.84 10.31 -14.90
CA TYR A 188 -28.02 11.26 -15.64
C TYR A 188 -26.53 10.88 -15.60
N TYR A 189 -26.03 10.51 -14.43
CA TYR A 189 -24.65 10.10 -14.25
C TYR A 189 -24.29 8.89 -15.12
N TYR A 190 -25.08 7.82 -15.08
CA TYR A 190 -24.85 6.62 -15.90
C TYR A 190 -25.03 6.87 -17.40
N LYS A 191 -25.86 7.83 -17.79
CA LYS A 191 -26.01 8.18 -19.21
C LYS A 191 -24.77 8.89 -19.78
N ASN A 192 -24.04 9.65 -18.96
CA ASN A 192 -23.03 10.59 -19.45
C ASN A 192 -21.59 10.28 -19.00
N TYR A 193 -21.38 9.47 -17.95
CA TYR A 193 -20.06 9.30 -17.32
C TYR A 193 -19.61 7.85 -17.11
N THR A 194 -20.42 6.85 -17.48
CA THR A 194 -20.02 5.43 -17.57
C THR A 194 -19.98 4.99 -19.02
#